data_AF-A0A2R6C9U7-F1
#
_entry.id   AF-A0A2R6C9U7-F1
#
_cell.length_a   1.000
_cell.length_b   1.000
_cell.length_c   1.000
_cell.angle_alpha   90.00
_cell.angle_beta   90.00
_cell.angle_gamma   90.00
#
_symmetry.space_group_name_H-M   'P 1'
#
loop_
_entity.id
_entity.type
_entity.pdbx_description
1 polymer ?
#
loop_
_entity_poly.entity_id
_entity_poly.type
_entity_poly.pdbx_seq_one_letter_code
_entity_poly.pdbx_strand_id
1 'polypeptide(L)'
;MGVPERLYTLKEACLLLGLHPRTIQKWDKQGKIRVLRTLGGRRRIPESEIRRLQGERGIRSIIGYARVSSPTQRDDLERQVEYLRQRGVQEVVTDIGSGLNEKR
;
A
#
# COMPACT_ATOMS: atom_id res chain seq x y z
N MET A 1 13.26 8.74 35.13
CA MET A 1 13.98 8.54 33.86
C MET A 1 12.99 7.96 32.86
N GLY A 2 12.68 8.67 31.78
CA GLY A 2 11.77 8.17 30.74
C GLY A 2 12.41 7.00 30.00
N VAL A 3 11.62 5.97 29.72
CA VAL A 3 12.08 4.80 28.96
C VAL A 3 12.50 5.27 27.55
N PRO A 4 13.70 4.93 27.06
CA PRO A 4 14.12 5.32 25.72
C PRO A 4 13.16 4.75 24.67
N GLU A 5 12.75 5.59 23.72
CA GLU A 5 11.84 5.21 22.65
C GLU A 5 12.44 4.08 21.80
N ARG A 6 11.62 3.06 21.50
CA ARG A 6 12.04 1.95 20.65
C ARG A 6 12.24 2.43 19.21
N LEU A 7 13.37 2.03 18.62
CA LEU A 7 13.72 2.36 17.24
C LEU A 7 13.69 1.10 16.37
N TYR A 8 13.00 1.19 15.24
CA TYR A 8 12.87 0.10 14.28
C TYR A 8 13.81 0.28 13.10
N THR A 9 14.38 -0.82 12.62
CA THR A 9 15.05 -0.85 11.33
C THR A 9 14.05 -0.61 10.19
N LEU A 10 14.57 -0.29 9.00
CA LEU A 10 13.74 -0.17 7.80
C LEU A 10 12.90 -1.43 7.55
N LYS A 11 13.48 -2.63 7.76
CA LYS A 11 12.80 -3.91 7.53
C LYS A 11 11.67 -4.14 8.53
N GLU A 12 11.90 -3.87 9.82
CA GLU A 12 10.86 -4.00 10.84
C GLU A 12 9.73 -2.99 10.62
N ALA A 13 10.07 -1.73 10.31
CA ALA A 13 9.09 -0.71 9.99
C ALA A 13 8.25 -1.10 8.76
N CYS A 14 8.86 -1.69 7.73
CA CYS A 14 8.15 -2.20 6.56
C CYS A 14 7.14 -3.30 6.94
N LEU A 15 7.51 -4.22 7.84
CA LEU A 15 6.62 -5.27 8.30
C LEU A 15 5.43 -4.70 9.07
N LEU A 16 5.70 -3.83 10.05
CA LEU A 16 4.67 -3.19 10.88
C LEU A 16 3.72 -2.29 10.07
N LEU A 17 4.26 -1.61 9.05
CA LEU A 17 3.51 -0.71 8.17
C LEU A 17 2.99 -1.39 6.90
N GLY A 18 3.22 -2.69 6.70
CA GLY A 18 2.96 -3.41 5.44
C GLY A 18 3.34 -2.60 4.20
N LEU A 19 4.55 -2.04 4.23
CA LEU A 19 5.10 -1.19 3.18
C LEU A 19 6.28 -1.86 2.53
N HIS A 20 6.45 -1.61 1.23
CA HIS A 20 7.71 -1.92 0.56
C HIS A 20 8.81 -0.95 1.02
N PRO A 21 10.07 -1.38 1.18
CA PRO A 21 11.18 -0.50 1.61
C PRO A 21 11.35 0.78 0.78
N ARG A 22 11.07 0.71 -0.52
CA ARG A 22 11.10 1.89 -1.40
C ARG A 22 10.11 2.99 -0.97
N THR A 23 8.96 2.63 -0.40
CA THR A 23 7.96 3.61 0.06
C THR A 23 8.52 4.43 1.21
N ILE A 24 9.08 3.77 2.23
CA ILE A 24 9.69 4.47 3.37
C ILE A 24 10.89 5.32 2.92
N GLN A 25 11.71 4.83 1.99
CA GLN A 25 12.82 5.61 1.44
C GLN A 25 12.35 6.86 0.66
N LYS A 26 11.26 6.74 -0.11
CA LYS A 26 10.64 7.89 -0.80
C LYS A 26 10.08 8.89 0.20
N TRP A 27 9.37 8.41 1.22
CA TRP A 27 8.81 9.28 2.26
C TRP A 27 9.89 10.00 3.05
N ASP A 28 11.00 9.33 3.38
CA ASP A 28 12.16 9.96 4.03
C ASP A 28 12.72 11.09 3.17
N LYS A 29 12.92 10.85 1.87
CA LYS A 29 13.33 11.91 0.92
C LYS A 29 12.33 13.05 0.79
N GLN A 30 11.04 12.76 0.95
CA GLN A 30 9.95 13.75 0.86
C GLN A 30 9.64 14.42 2.20
N GLY A 31 10.32 14.08 3.29
CA GLY A 31 10.02 14.60 4.63
C GLY A 31 8.67 14.14 5.21
N LYS A 32 8.07 13.07 4.66
CA LYS A 32 6.75 12.55 5.08
C LYS A 32 6.80 11.54 6.22
N ILE A 33 8.01 11.07 6.56
CA ILE A 33 8.25 10.15 7.67
C ILE A 33 9.45 10.61 8.47
N ARG A 34 9.31 10.59 9.80
CA ARG A 34 10.39 10.88 10.74
C ARG A 34 11.37 9.70 10.80
N VAL A 35 12.63 9.97 10.49
CA VAL A 35 13.69 8.96 10.49
C VAL A 35 14.91 9.49 11.22
N LEU A 36 15.43 8.69 12.15
CA LEU A 36 16.74 8.89 12.75
C LEU A 36 17.79 8.13 11.95
N ARG A 37 19.03 8.62 11.96
CA ARG A 37 20.15 7.98 11.28
C ARG A 37 21.20 7.57 12.31
N THR A 38 21.70 6.34 12.20
CA THR A 38 22.88 5.94 12.95
C THR A 38 24.13 6.62 12.38
N LEU A 39 25.25 6.57 13.10
CA LEU A 39 26.54 7.08 12.62
C LEU A 39 26.94 6.49 11.26
N GLY A 40 26.58 5.23 10.99
CA GLY A 40 26.76 4.58 9.68
C GLY A 40 25.67 4.89 8.64
N GLY A 41 24.85 5.92 8.84
CA GLY A 41 23.83 6.37 7.90
C GLY A 41 22.60 5.47 7.77
N ARG A 42 22.44 4.47 8.64
CA ARG A 42 21.29 3.54 8.58
C ARG A 42 20.05 4.19 9.18
N ARG A 43 18.90 4.02 8.50
CA ARG A 43 17.60 4.52 8.95
C ARG A 43 17.09 3.78 10.18
N ARG A 44 16.50 4.54 11.10
CA ARG A 44 15.82 4.10 12.31
C ARG A 44 14.51 4.86 12.45
N ILE A 45 13.39 4.13 12.47
CA ILE A 45 12.05 4.71 12.54
C ILE A 45 11.59 4.63 14.00
N PRO A 46 11.26 5.76 14.65
CA PRO A 46 10.77 5.76 16.02
C PRO A 46 9.41 5.06 16.16
N GLU A 47 9.15 4.45 17.32
CA GLU A 47 7.87 3.79 17.58
C GLU A 47 6.66 4.74 17.49
N SER A 48 6.80 5.97 17.98
CA SER A 48 5.76 7.01 17.85
C SER A 48 5.38 7.27 16.40
N GLU A 49 6.37 7.22 15.50
CA GLU A 49 6.17 7.42 14.08
C GLU A 49 5.47 6.23 13.42
N ILE A 50 5.81 5.01 13.82
CA ILE A 50 5.07 3.81 13.38
C ILE A 50 3.61 3.91 13.81
N ARG A 51 3.35 4.27 15.07
CA ARG A 51 1.99 4.43 15.61
C ARG A 51 1.22 5.54 14.90
N ARG A 52 1.86 6.69 14.63
CA ARG A 52 1.28 7.79 13.83
C ARG A 52 0.85 7.30 12.46
N LEU A 53 1.74 6.61 11.75
CA LEU A 53 1.47 6.09 10.40
C LEU A 53 0.45 4.94 10.38
N GLN A 54 0.33 4.17 11.46
CA GLN A 54 -0.74 3.18 11.63
C GLN A 54 -2.10 3.85 11.88
N GLY A 55 -2.14 4.93 12.65
CA GLY A 55 -3.34 5.75 12.89
C GLY A 55 -3.79 6.55 11.67
N GLU A 56 -2.86 7.07 10.85
CA GLU A 56 -3.16 7.72 9.57
C GLU A 56 -3.64 6.73 8.51
N ARG A 57 -3.18 5.48 8.57
CA ARG A 57 -3.61 4.39 7.68
C ARG A 57 -4.75 3.58 8.29
N GLY A 58 -5.69 4.23 8.97
CA GLY A 58 -6.94 3.61 9.44
C GLY A 58 -7.43 2.57 8.44
N ILE A 59 -7.74 1.37 8.94
CA ILE A 59 -8.24 0.17 8.22
C ILE A 59 -7.82 0.16 6.74
N ARG A 60 -6.69 -0.50 6.42
CA ARG A 60 -6.29 -0.65 5.02
C ARG A 60 -7.40 -1.32 4.23
N SER A 61 -8.00 -0.57 3.31
CA SER A 61 -8.90 -1.12 2.34
C SER A 61 -8.13 -1.84 1.25
N ILE A 62 -8.38 -3.14 1.12
CA ILE A 62 -7.91 -3.90 -0.03
C ILE A 62 -8.83 -3.52 -1.19
N ILE A 63 -8.27 -2.90 -2.23
CA ILE A 63 -8.99 -2.55 -3.45
C ILE A 63 -8.58 -3.53 -4.55
N GLY A 64 -9.56 -4.14 -5.21
CA GLY A 64 -9.39 -5.03 -6.36
C GLY A 64 -9.65 -4.31 -7.66
N TYR A 65 -9.10 -4.84 -8.75
CA TYR A 65 -9.33 -4.32 -10.10
C TYR A 65 -9.74 -5.46 -11.02
N ALA A 66 -10.84 -5.28 -11.75
CA ALA A 66 -11.34 -6.23 -12.74
C ALA A 66 -11.63 -5.51 -14.06
N ARG A 67 -11.28 -6.12 -15.18
CA ARG A 67 -11.47 -5.52 -16.51
C ARG A 67 -11.87 -6.57 -17.54
N VAL A 68 -12.76 -6.18 -18.45
CA VAL A 68 -13.07 -6.95 -19.67
C VAL A 68 -12.89 -6.10 -20.93
N SER A 69 -12.70 -6.75 -22.08
CA SER A 69 -12.39 -6.07 -23.34
C SER A 69 -13.61 -5.63 -24.13
N SER A 70 -14.78 -6.20 -23.84
CA SER A 70 -16.04 -5.87 -24.51
C SER A 70 -17.20 -5.78 -23.51
N PRO A 71 -18.20 -4.91 -23.74
CA PRO A 71 -19.45 -4.90 -22.99
C PRO A 71 -20.18 -6.25 -23.00
N THR A 72 -19.99 -7.06 -24.05
CA THR A 72 -20.58 -8.41 -24.14
C THR A 72 -20.04 -9.40 -23.10
N GLN A 73 -18.93 -9.06 -22.43
CA GLN A 73 -18.31 -9.88 -21.37
C GLN A 73 -18.70 -9.42 -19.96
N ARG A 74 -19.78 -8.65 -19.82
CA ARG A 74 -20.24 -8.10 -18.54
C ARG A 74 -20.48 -9.19 -17.48
N ASP A 75 -21.09 -10.31 -17.88
CA ASP A 75 -21.33 -11.44 -16.97
C ASP A 75 -20.02 -12.02 -16.43
N ASP A 76 -18.95 -11.99 -17.22
CA ASP A 76 -17.63 -12.43 -16.77
C ASP A 76 -17.00 -11.44 -15.80
N LEU A 77 -17.15 -10.14 -16.07
CA LEU A 77 -16.72 -9.09 -15.17
C LEU A 77 -17.41 -9.22 -13.81
N GLU A 78 -18.72 -9.47 -13.79
CA GLU A 78 -19.49 -9.66 -12.55
C GLU A 78 -18.98 -10.86 -11.75
N ARG A 79 -18.66 -11.99 -12.41
CA ARG A 79 -18.03 -13.15 -11.75
C ARG A 79 -16.67 -12.81 -11.16
N GLN A 80 -15.84 -12.04 -11.87
CA GLN A 80 -14.54 -11.59 -11.36
C GLN A 80 -14.67 -10.68 -10.14
N VAL A 81 -15.64 -9.74 -10.16
CA VAL A 81 -15.93 -8.86 -9.02
C VAL A 81 -16.36 -9.68 -7.80
N GLU A 82 -17.29 -10.61 -7.98
CA GLU A 82 -17.79 -11.45 -6.90
C GLU A 82 -16.67 -12.31 -6.29
N TYR A 83 -15.83 -12.90 -7.13
CA TYR A 83 -14.65 -13.64 -6.68
C TYR A 83 -13.68 -12.79 -5.84
N LEU A 84 -13.43 -11.54 -6.25
CA LEU A 84 -12.58 -10.62 -5.50
C LEU A 84 -13.19 -10.26 -4.14
N ARG A 85 -14.50 -9.98 -4.11
CA ARG A 85 -15.22 -9.69 -2.85
C ARG A 85 -15.15 -10.85 -1.87
N GLN A 86 -15.32 -12.09 -2.33
CA GLN A 86 -15.22 -13.29 -1.50
C GLN A 86 -13.82 -13.48 -0.87
N ARG A 87 -12.78 -12.87 -1.44
CA ARG A 87 -11.41 -12.90 -0.91
C ARG A 87 -11.08 -11.76 0.05
N GLY A 88 -12.08 -10.97 0.47
CA GLY A 88 -11.89 -9.88 1.43
C GLY A 88 -11.41 -8.58 0.80
N VAL A 89 -11.57 -8.43 -0.52
CA VAL A 89 -11.44 -7.14 -1.18
C VAL A 89 -12.64 -6.26 -0.80
N GLN A 90 -12.36 -5.07 -0.26
CA GLN A 90 -13.38 -4.16 0.27
C GLN A 90 -14.03 -3.32 -0.84
N GLU A 91 -13.28 -2.99 -1.89
CA GLU A 91 -13.77 -2.23 -3.03
C GLU A 91 -13.20 -2.82 -4.32
N VAL A 92 -14.01 -2.94 -5.38
CA VAL A 92 -13.54 -3.43 -6.68
C VAL A 92 -13.80 -2.35 -7.72
N VAL A 93 -12.72 -1.86 -8.34
CA VAL A 93 -12.78 -0.95 -9.47
C VAL A 93 -12.91 -1.77 -10.74
N THR A 94 -13.92 -1.46 -11.54
CA THR A 94 -14.20 -2.17 -12.80
C THR A 94 -13.91 -1.31 -14.01
N ASP A 95 -13.44 -1.93 -15.09
CA ASP A 95 -13.19 -1.25 -16.35
C ASP A 95 -13.69 -2.09 -17.54
N ILE A 96 -14.30 -1.44 -18.53
CA ILE A 96 -14.71 -2.06 -19.78
C ILE A 96 -14.11 -1.25 -20.91
N GLY A 97 -13.19 -1.85 -21.66
CA GLY A 97 -12.58 -1.18 -22.79
C GLY A 97 -11.91 -2.15 -23.73
N SER A 98 -12.16 -1.98 -25.03
CA SER A 98 -11.33 -2.59 -26.06
C SER A 98 -9.89 -2.16 -25.84
N GLY A 99 -8.91 -3.05 -26.05
CA GLY A 99 -7.49 -2.71 -25.95
C GLY A 99 -7.08 -1.53 -26.86
N LEU A 100 -5.79 -1.21 -26.86
CA LEU A 100 -5.21 -0.18 -27.73
C LEU A 100 -5.68 -0.41 -29.19
N ASN A 101 -6.34 0.60 -29.77
CA ASN A 101 -6.81 0.56 -31.15
C ASN A 101 -5.60 0.86 -32.05
N GLU A 102 -4.88 -0.18 -32.47
CA GLU A 102 -3.72 -0.09 -33.39
C GLU A 102 -4.14 0.21 -34.84
N LYS A 103 -5.03 1.17 -35.05
CA LYS A 103 -5.25 1.72 -36.39
C LYS A 103 -4.06 2.60 -36.75
N ARG A 104 -3.05 1.95 -37.34
CA ARG A 104 -1.92 2.57 -38.02
C ARG A 104 -2.34 3.04 -39.41
#